data_AF-A0A645FUM0-F1
#
_entry.id   AF-A0A645FUM0-F1
#
_cell.length_a   1.000
_cell.length_b   1.000
_cell.length_c   1.000
_cell.angle_alpha   90.00
_cell.angle_beta   90.00
_cell.angle_gamma   90.00
#
_symmetry.space_group_name_H-M   'P 1'
#
loop_
_entity.id
_entity.type
_entity.pdbx_description
1 polymer ?
#
loop_
_entity_poly.entity_id
_entity_poly.type
_entity_poly.pdbx_seq_one_letter_code
_entity_poly.pdbx_strand_id
1 'polypeptide(L)' 'MKKKLNSILADNTGKPIEVVEADCERDNFMSAQEALAYGLIDKVIEKR' A
#
# COMPACT_ATOMS: atom_id res chain seq x y z
N MET A 1 13.11 12.81 -1.04
CA MET A 1 12.60 11.78 -1.98
C MET A 1 11.52 10.91 -1.34
N LYS A 2 11.73 10.31 -0.15
CA LYS A 2 10.75 9.45 0.54
C LYS A 2 9.34 10.04 0.70
N LYS A 3 9.23 11.29 1.16
CA LYS A 3 7.92 11.98 1.33
C LYS A 3 7.05 12.05 0.08
N LYS A 4 7.65 12.22 -1.11
CA LYS A 4 6.90 12.31 -2.37
C LYS A 4 6.28 10.96 -2.74
N LEU A 5 7.04 9.89 -2.51
CA LEU A 5 6.58 8.51 -2.74
C LEU A 5 5.46 8.15 -1.78
N ASN A 6 5.63 8.47 -0.50
CA ASN A 6 4.66 8.20 0.56
C ASN A 6 3.35 8.98 0.34
N SER A 7 3.43 10.21 -0.17
CA SER A 7 2.24 10.98 -0.54
C SER A 7 1.45 10.30 -1.66
N ILE A 8 2.13 9.82 -2.71
CA ILE A 8 1.47 9.12 -3.82
C ILE A 8 0.82 7.81 -3.33
N LEU A 9 1.53 7.06 -2.48
CA LEU A 9 1.00 5.84 -1.87
C LEU A 9 -0.22 6.13 -0.98
N ALA A 10 -0.16 7.18 -0.16
CA ALA A 10 -1.27 7.64 0.67
C ALA A 10 -2.49 8.03 -0.17
N ASP A 11 -2.29 8.82 -1.23
CA ASP A 11 -3.36 9.27 -2.12
C ASP A 11 -4.05 8.09 -2.85
N ASN A 12 -3.27 7.10 -3.29
CA ASN A 12 -3.82 5.94 -3.99
C ASN A 12 -4.48 4.91 -3.04
N THR A 13 -3.92 4.72 -1.84
CA THR A 13 -4.47 3.76 -0.85
C THR A 13 -5.58 4.36 0.00
N GLY A 14 -5.78 5.68 -0.04
CA GLY A 14 -6.70 6.41 0.83
C GLY A 14 -6.28 6.42 2.29
N LYS A 15 -5.03 6.05 2.60
CA LYS A 15 -4.51 5.99 3.96
C LYS A 15 -3.74 7.26 4.33
N PRO A 16 -3.69 7.63 5.62
CA PRO A 16 -2.86 8.74 6.07
C PRO A 16 -1.38 8.50 5.76
N ILE A 17 -0.66 9.58 5.42
CA ILE A 17 0.77 9.52 5.10
C ILE A 17 1.62 8.95 6.25
N GLU A 18 1.20 9.15 7.50
CA GLU A 18 1.86 8.63 8.70
C GLU A 18 1.82 7.11 8.77
N VAL A 19 0.70 6.50 8.33
CA VAL A 19 0.54 5.03 8.30
C VAL A 19 1.44 4.45 7.22
N VAL A 20 1.45 5.06 6.04
CA VAL A 20 2.33 4.66 4.93
C VAL A 20 3.81 4.86 5.29
N GLU A 21 4.15 5.94 6.01
CA GLU A 21 5.52 6.18 6.47
C GLU A 21 6.01 5.12 7.45
N ALA A 22 5.17 4.72 8.41
CA ALA A 22 5.50 3.64 9.35
C ALA A 22 5.59 2.28 8.64
N ASP A 23 4.65 1.99 7.74
CA ASP A 23 4.62 0.72 6.98
C ASP A 23 5.75 0.61 5.95
N CYS A 24 6.23 1.73 5.40
CA CYS A 24 7.39 1.79 4.52
C CYS A 24 8.73 2.02 5.24
N GLU A 25 8.73 2.12 6.58
CA GLU A 25 9.98 2.22 7.35
C GLU A 25 10.77 0.90 7.30
N ARG A 26 10.07 -0.23 7.13
CA ARG A 26 10.64 -1.57 6.93
C ARG A 26 9.99 -2.26 5.74
N ASP A 27 10.64 -3.31 5.26
CA ASP A 27 10.05 -4.18 4.23
C ASP A 27 8.80 -4.87 4.82
N ASN A 28 7.63 -4.44 4.35
CA ASN A 28 6.35 -4.99 4.75
C ASN A 28 5.76 -5.77 3.57
N PHE A 29 6.03 -7.08 3.52
CA PHE A 29 5.50 -7.95 2.48
C PHE A 29 4.04 -8.29 2.77
N MET A 30 3.17 -7.99 1.80
CA MET A 30 1.75 -8.26 1.89
C MET A 30 1.38 -9.37 0.89
N SER A 31 0.50 -10.26 1.30
CA SER A 31 -0.20 -11.18 0.39
C SER A 31 -1.11 -10.40 -0.57
N ALA A 32 -1.56 -11.06 -1.64
CA ALA A 32 -2.47 -10.44 -2.60
C ALA A 32 -3.77 -9.93 -1.93
N GLN A 33 -4.30 -10.69 -0.97
CA GLN A 33 -5.49 -10.30 -0.19
C GLN A 33 -5.21 -9.11 0.72
N GLU A 34 -4.03 -9.07 1.35
CA GLU A 34 -3.63 -7.93 2.19
C GLU A 34 -3.42 -6.67 1.35
N ALA A 35 -2.80 -6.78 0.16
CA ALA A 35 -2.64 -5.65 -0.76
C ALA A 35 -3.99 -5.10 -1.24
N LEU A 36 -4.98 -5.98 -1.49
CA LEU A 36 -6.35 -5.60 -1.82
C LEU A 36 -7.00 -4.84 -0.65
N ALA A 37 -6.92 -5.38 0.56
CA ALA A 37 -7.46 -4.74 1.77
C ALA A 37 -6.73 -3.43 2.11
N TYR A 38 -5.46 -3.32 1.76
CA TYR A 38 -4.67 -2.11 1.93
C TYR A 38 -5.04 -1.02 0.91
N GLY A 39 -5.73 -1.38 -0.18
CA GLY A 39 -6.04 -0.45 -1.28
C GLY A 39 -4.87 -0.24 -2.23
N LEU A 40 -3.88 -1.14 -2.24
CA LEU A 40 -2.76 -1.11 -3.20
C LEU A 40 -3.16 -1.66 -4.56
N ILE A 41 -4.16 -2.54 -4.61
CA ILE A 41 -4.70 -3.17 -5.82
C ILE A 41 -6.22 -3.22 -5.74
N ASP A 42 -6.91 -3.17 -6.88
CA ASP A 42 -8.38 -3.19 -6.93
C ASP A 42 -9.00 -4.60 -6.95
N LYS A 43 -8.24 -5.59 -7.44
CA LYS A 43 -8.72 -6.97 -7.55
C LYS A 43 -7.57 -7.97 -7.64
N VAL A 44 -7.71 -9.09 -6.94
CA VAL A 44 -6.87 -10.28 -7.12
C VAL A 44 -7.48 -11.16 -8.22
N ILE A 45 -6.74 -11.42 -9.29
CA ILE A 45 -7.18 -12.31 -10.37
C ILE A 45 -6.67 -13.72 -10.06
N GLU A 46 -7.56 -14.61 -9.64
CA GLU A 46 -7.26 -16.04 -9.55
C GLU A 46 -7.63 -16.72 -10.88
N LYS A 47 -6.63 -17.33 -11.53
CA LYS A 47 -6.83 -18.22 -12.67
C LYS A 47 -6.94 -19.64 -12.12
N ARG A 48 -8.10 -20.26 -12.28
CA ARG A 48 -8.29 -21.69 -12.06
C ARG A 48 -7.86 -22.48 -13.28
#